data_AF-A0A4Y6RW58-F1
#
_entry.id   AF-A0A4Y6RW58-F1
#
_cell.length_a   1.000
_cell.length_b   1.000
_cell.length_c   1.000
_cell.angle_alpha   90.00
_cell.angle_beta   90.00
_cell.angle_gamma   90.00
#
_symmetry.space_group_name_H-M   'P 1'
#
loop_
_entity.id
_entity.type
_entity.pdbx_description
1 polymer ?
#
loop_
_entity_poly.entity_id
_entity_poly.type
_entity_poly.pdbx_seq_one_letter_code
_entity_poly.pdbx_strand_id
1 'polypeptide(L)'
;MPELEKELIAIQNADDANLVFQVFANAGQAYGFNNACFTLMNDHLAQGLGKYHGFATDYPEDWMDYYMERNYLDCDPVIYKAIRGGAAFVWSEAITAQNRDQKLDPKRKASSRILMSEAADAGLVDGVGIPLFTQGGGLSAVGLSTNDEELDIPPETLAEVSLLAGAFHERFLSFFNREQPVHITSREIDVLSWSAEGKTDSEIAQLLGVSVATVRFHWGNIFRKFNAANKVNATAKAIRLNLVSVSLLGVPEIWK
;
A
#
# COMPACT_ATOMS: atom_id res chain seq x y z
N MET A 1 -6.47 26.76 -13.26
CA MET A 1 -5.92 25.46 -12.83
C MET A 1 -5.34 25.66 -11.45
N PRO A 2 -5.57 24.73 -10.50
CA PRO A 2 -4.84 24.70 -9.23
C PRO A 2 -3.33 24.75 -9.46
N GLU A 3 -2.59 25.41 -8.57
CA GLU A 3 -1.13 25.49 -8.63
C GLU A 3 -0.54 24.20 -8.05
N LEU A 4 -0.50 23.11 -8.85
CA LEU A 4 0.01 21.81 -8.42
C LEU A 4 1.34 21.89 -7.65
N GLU A 5 2.28 22.68 -8.14
CA GLU A 5 3.59 22.89 -7.48
C GLU A 5 3.45 23.44 -6.06
N LYS A 6 2.56 24.42 -5.86
CA LYS A 6 2.30 25.01 -4.55
C LYS A 6 1.71 23.99 -3.59
N GLU A 7 0.76 23.17 -4.04
CA GLU A 7 0.14 22.14 -3.20
C GLU A 7 1.14 21.02 -2.85
N LEU A 8 1.98 20.60 -3.80
CA LEU A 8 3.07 19.64 -3.54
C LEU A 8 4.05 20.18 -2.49
N ILE A 9 4.45 21.45 -2.59
CA ILE A 9 5.32 22.11 -1.60
C ILE A 9 4.62 22.20 -0.24
N ALA A 10 3.33 22.53 -0.21
CA ALA A 10 2.56 22.60 1.04
C ALA A 10 2.49 21.23 1.74
N ILE A 11 2.25 20.15 1.00
CA ILE A 11 2.28 18.77 1.52
C ILE A 11 3.66 18.49 2.14
N GLN A 12 4.75 18.76 1.42
CA GLN A 12 6.11 18.45 1.91
C GLN A 12 6.52 19.26 3.13
N ASN A 13 5.99 20.47 3.29
CA ASN A 13 6.30 21.35 4.41
C ASN A 13 5.43 21.13 5.66
N ALA A 14 4.32 20.39 5.55
CA ALA A 14 3.49 20.05 6.72
C ALA A 14 4.29 19.23 7.74
N ASP A 15 4.14 19.56 9.02
CA ASP A 15 5.03 19.16 10.12
C ASP A 15 4.50 17.99 10.98
N ASP A 16 3.28 17.53 10.71
CA ASP A 16 2.73 16.28 11.26
C ASP A 16 1.83 15.54 10.26
N ALA A 17 1.54 14.27 10.55
CA ALA A 17 0.75 13.40 9.67
C ALA A 17 -0.70 13.87 9.45
N ASN A 18 -1.34 14.46 10.48
CA ASN A 18 -2.72 14.94 10.35
C ASN A 18 -2.79 16.18 9.45
N LEU A 19 -1.85 17.10 9.60
CA LEU A 19 -1.75 18.28 8.75
C LEU A 19 -1.48 17.88 7.30
N VAL A 20 -0.59 16.92 7.07
CA VAL A 20 -0.33 16.37 5.72
C VAL A 20 -1.60 15.85 5.07
N PHE A 21 -2.42 15.10 5.81
CA PHE A 21 -3.72 14.63 5.31
C PHE A 21 -4.68 15.78 5.01
N GLN A 22 -4.80 16.77 5.90
CA GLN A 22 -5.66 17.94 5.68
C GLN A 22 -5.25 18.76 4.45
N VAL A 23 -3.96 19.02 4.26
CA VAL A 23 -3.46 19.74 3.07
C VAL A 23 -3.77 18.95 1.80
N PHE A 24 -3.54 17.63 1.82
CA PHE A 24 -3.87 16.77 0.68
C PHE A 24 -5.37 16.74 0.35
N ALA A 25 -6.23 16.55 1.36
CA ALA A 25 -7.68 16.54 1.19
C ALA A 25 -8.19 17.88 0.64
N ASN A 26 -7.70 19.00 1.17
CA ASN A 26 -8.04 20.34 0.68
C ASN A 26 -7.57 20.58 -0.76
N ALA A 27 -6.38 20.07 -1.14
CA ALA A 27 -5.92 20.15 -2.52
C ALA A 27 -6.86 19.36 -3.45
N GLY A 28 -7.35 18.19 -3.03
CA GLY A 28 -8.34 17.39 -3.75
C GLY A 28 -9.64 18.15 -4.08
N GLN A 29 -10.09 19.04 -3.19
CA GLN A 29 -11.27 19.88 -3.42
C GLN A 29 -11.11 20.83 -4.61
N ALA A 30 -9.90 21.34 -4.87
CA ALA A 30 -9.63 22.16 -6.04
C ALA A 30 -9.77 21.40 -7.37
N TYR A 31 -9.78 20.07 -7.30
CA TYR A 31 -9.98 19.14 -8.41
C TYR A 31 -11.40 18.55 -8.47
N GLY A 32 -12.31 19.01 -7.59
CA GLY A 32 -13.70 18.54 -7.56
C GLY A 32 -13.95 17.30 -6.68
N PHE A 33 -12.98 16.88 -5.86
CA PHE A 33 -13.17 15.80 -4.90
C PHE A 33 -13.61 16.34 -3.53
N ASN A 34 -14.71 15.82 -3.01
CA ASN A 34 -15.30 16.28 -1.75
C ASN A 34 -14.62 15.68 -0.53
N ASN A 35 -14.17 14.43 -0.62
CA ASN A 35 -13.57 13.70 0.49
C ASN A 35 -12.39 12.83 0.03
N ALA A 36 -11.56 12.43 0.98
CA ALA A 36 -10.40 11.59 0.85
C ALA A 36 -10.37 10.51 1.95
N CYS A 37 -9.97 9.30 1.58
CA CYS A 37 -9.74 8.19 2.50
C CYS A 37 -8.40 7.51 2.16
N PHE A 38 -7.48 7.50 3.11
CA PHE A 38 -6.20 6.81 3.03
C PHE A 38 -6.26 5.46 3.75
N THR A 39 -5.90 4.40 3.05
CA THR A 39 -5.97 3.01 3.52
C THR A 39 -4.62 2.33 3.44
N LEU A 40 -4.22 1.66 4.52
CA LEU A 40 -3.11 0.71 4.53
C LEU A 40 -3.67 -0.68 4.19
N MET A 41 -3.42 -1.19 2.99
CA MET A 41 -4.03 -2.44 2.50
C MET A 41 -3.35 -3.69 3.08
N ASN A 42 -2.08 -3.58 3.48
CA ASN A 42 -1.33 -4.62 4.15
C ASN A 42 -0.49 -4.03 5.29
N ASP A 43 0.20 -4.87 6.08
CA ASP A 43 1.04 -4.34 7.15
C ASP A 43 2.32 -3.74 6.58
N HIS A 44 2.56 -2.48 6.92
CA HIS A 44 3.77 -1.74 6.63
C HIS A 44 4.80 -2.03 7.73
N LEU A 45 5.40 -3.22 7.68
CA LEU A 45 6.27 -3.72 8.76
C LEU A 45 7.48 -2.81 9.04
N ALA A 46 8.04 -2.18 8.00
CA ALA A 46 9.14 -1.23 8.14
C ALA A 46 8.73 0.02 8.95
N GLN A 47 7.49 0.50 8.76
CA GLN A 47 6.90 1.62 9.49
C GLN A 47 6.27 1.19 10.83
N GLY A 48 6.11 -0.12 11.07
CA GLY A 48 5.43 -0.64 12.25
C GLY A 48 3.91 -0.44 12.24
N LEU A 49 3.32 -0.17 11.09
CA LEU A 49 1.88 0.06 10.94
C LEU A 49 1.16 -1.23 10.50
N GLY A 50 0.02 -1.50 11.13
CA GLY A 50 -0.89 -2.56 10.71
C GLY A 50 -1.82 -2.09 9.59
N LYS A 51 -2.31 -3.01 8.77
CA LYS A 51 -3.34 -2.70 7.77
C LYS A 51 -4.59 -2.11 8.44
N TYR A 52 -5.16 -1.09 7.83
CA TYR A 52 -6.35 -0.42 8.33
C TYR A 52 -7.01 0.42 7.23
N HIS A 53 -8.33 0.31 7.09
CA HIS A 53 -9.12 1.13 6.18
C HIS A 53 -9.52 2.44 6.86
N GLY A 54 -9.32 3.58 6.18
CA GLY A 54 -9.53 4.89 6.79
C GLY A 54 -8.48 5.24 7.85
N PHE A 55 -7.21 4.90 7.60
CA PHE A 55 -6.10 5.28 8.49
C PHE A 55 -5.98 6.80 8.64
N ALA A 56 -6.34 7.55 7.59
CA ALA A 56 -6.67 8.96 7.65
C ALA A 56 -7.85 9.21 6.70
N THR A 57 -8.93 9.84 7.15
CA THR A 57 -10.12 10.03 6.33
C THR A 57 -10.94 11.23 6.79
N ASP A 58 -11.60 11.89 5.85
CA ASP A 58 -12.67 12.87 6.08
C ASP A 58 -14.02 12.39 5.50
N TYR A 59 -14.14 11.08 5.22
CA TYR A 59 -15.43 10.44 4.95
C TYR A 59 -16.34 10.59 6.17
N PRO A 60 -17.67 10.60 5.99
CA PRO A 60 -18.61 10.65 7.11
C PRO A 60 -18.33 9.53 8.14
N GLU A 61 -18.29 9.88 9.42
CA GLU A 61 -17.93 8.95 10.51
C GLU A 61 -18.94 7.79 10.61
N ASP A 62 -20.24 8.11 10.48
CA ASP A 62 -21.33 7.13 10.48
C ASP A 62 -21.23 6.14 9.30
N TRP A 63 -20.81 6.61 8.14
CA TRP A 63 -20.49 5.76 7.00
C TRP A 63 -19.32 4.81 7.29
N MET A 64 -18.24 5.31 7.88
CA MET A 64 -17.06 4.49 8.18
C MET A 64 -17.38 3.38 9.19
N ASP A 65 -18.14 3.71 10.24
CA ASP A 65 -18.62 2.72 11.21
C ASP A 65 -19.51 1.67 10.54
N TYR A 66 -20.50 2.11 9.75
CA TYR A 66 -21.40 1.22 9.02
C TYR A 66 -20.67 0.30 8.03
N TYR A 67 -19.68 0.82 7.31
CA TYR A 67 -18.84 0.07 6.38
C TYR A 67 -18.09 -1.06 7.10
N MET A 68 -17.50 -0.76 8.27
CA MET A 68 -16.73 -1.71 9.05
C MET A 68 -17.62 -2.77 9.71
N GLU A 69 -18.77 -2.39 10.28
CA GLU A 69 -19.74 -3.31 10.87
C GLU A 69 -20.24 -4.36 9.87
N ARG A 70 -20.39 -3.96 8.59
CA ARG A 70 -20.84 -4.84 7.51
C ARG A 70 -19.73 -5.60 6.79
N ASN A 71 -18.47 -5.42 7.20
CA ASN A 71 -17.30 -6.03 6.56
C ASN A 71 -17.24 -5.74 5.05
N TYR A 72 -17.60 -4.52 4.63
CA TYR A 72 -17.68 -4.18 3.21
C TYR A 72 -16.33 -4.24 2.48
N LEU A 73 -15.22 -4.15 3.21
CA LEU A 73 -13.88 -4.37 2.68
C LEU A 73 -13.76 -5.66 1.83
N ASP A 74 -14.48 -6.73 2.21
CA ASP A 74 -14.41 -8.02 1.52
C ASP A 74 -15.11 -8.03 0.15
N CYS A 75 -16.09 -7.16 -0.06
CA CYS A 75 -16.83 -7.06 -1.32
C CYS A 75 -16.53 -5.79 -2.13
N ASP A 76 -15.79 -4.84 -1.55
CA ASP A 76 -15.52 -3.54 -2.15
C ASP A 76 -14.79 -3.65 -3.52
N PRO A 77 -15.39 -3.12 -4.60
CA PRO A 77 -14.80 -3.17 -5.93
C PRO A 77 -13.59 -2.24 -6.09
N VAL A 78 -13.56 -1.12 -5.38
CA VAL A 78 -12.46 -0.15 -5.37
C VAL A 78 -11.25 -0.76 -4.67
N ILE A 79 -11.44 -1.38 -3.50
CA ILE A 79 -10.37 -2.10 -2.79
C ILE A 79 -9.85 -3.26 -3.64
N TYR A 80 -10.75 -4.04 -4.26
CA TYR A 80 -10.35 -5.14 -5.13
C TYR A 80 -9.50 -4.67 -6.33
N LYS A 81 -9.90 -3.56 -6.98
CA LYS A 81 -9.14 -3.00 -8.11
C LYS A 81 -7.84 -2.36 -7.65
N ALA A 82 -7.79 -1.71 -6.48
CA ALA A 82 -6.55 -1.14 -5.93
C ALA A 82 -5.50 -2.23 -5.61
N ILE A 83 -5.91 -3.38 -5.08
CA ILE A 83 -4.98 -4.48 -4.74
C ILE A 83 -4.41 -5.16 -5.99
N ARG A 84 -5.20 -5.29 -7.06
CA ARG A 84 -4.80 -6.01 -8.28
C ARG A 84 -4.31 -5.10 -9.40
N GLY A 85 -4.64 -3.82 -9.34
CA GLY A 85 -4.21 -2.80 -10.27
C GLY A 85 -2.82 -2.26 -9.92
N GLY A 86 -2.28 -1.45 -10.82
CA GLY A 86 -1.00 -0.75 -10.61
C GLY A 86 -1.04 0.72 -11.03
N ALA A 87 -2.24 1.26 -11.30
CA ALA A 87 -2.44 2.62 -11.76
C ALA A 87 -3.72 3.20 -11.15
N ALA A 88 -3.81 4.53 -11.14
CA ALA A 88 -5.02 5.23 -10.74
C ALA A 88 -6.21 4.86 -11.65
N PHE A 89 -7.42 4.87 -11.09
CA PHE A 89 -8.63 4.48 -11.79
C PHE A 89 -9.87 5.17 -11.25
N VAL A 90 -10.90 5.31 -12.07
CA VAL A 90 -12.23 5.78 -11.65
C VAL A 90 -13.03 4.63 -11.04
N TRP A 91 -13.81 4.88 -9.97
CA TRP A 91 -14.55 3.81 -9.28
C TRP A 91 -15.59 3.15 -10.19
N SER A 92 -16.29 3.91 -11.02
CA SER A 92 -17.23 3.39 -12.03
C SER A 92 -16.61 2.32 -12.96
N GLU A 93 -15.33 2.47 -13.33
CA GLU A 93 -14.60 1.43 -14.06
C GLU A 93 -14.35 0.17 -13.23
N ALA A 94 -14.08 0.33 -11.93
CA ALA A 94 -13.87 -0.79 -11.00
C ALA A 94 -15.14 -1.63 -10.87
N ILE A 95 -16.27 -0.94 -10.69
CA ILE A 95 -17.61 -1.54 -10.64
C ILE A 95 -17.91 -2.27 -11.94
N THR A 96 -17.68 -1.63 -13.08
CA THR A 96 -17.93 -2.20 -14.41
C THR A 96 -17.10 -3.46 -14.66
N ALA A 97 -15.80 -3.40 -14.33
CA ALA A 97 -14.91 -4.55 -14.46
C ALA A 97 -15.34 -5.71 -13.56
N GLN A 98 -15.68 -5.43 -12.29
CA GLN A 98 -16.12 -6.45 -11.34
C GLN A 98 -17.43 -7.12 -11.79
N ASN A 99 -18.40 -6.33 -12.30
CA ASN A 99 -19.66 -6.84 -12.80
C ASN A 99 -19.47 -7.81 -13.98
N ARG A 100 -18.52 -7.52 -14.87
CA ARG A 100 -18.19 -8.34 -16.05
C ARG A 100 -17.41 -9.61 -15.72
N ASP A 101 -16.77 -9.71 -14.55
CA ASP A 101 -15.98 -10.89 -14.16
C ASP A 101 -16.87 -12.12 -13.89
N GLN A 102 -16.98 -13.03 -14.86
CA GLN A 102 -17.80 -14.24 -14.75
C GLN A 102 -17.34 -15.22 -13.66
N LYS A 103 -16.09 -15.11 -13.19
CA LYS A 103 -15.53 -16.01 -12.17
C LYS A 103 -15.83 -15.56 -10.74
N LEU A 104 -16.26 -14.31 -10.57
CA LEU A 104 -16.54 -13.76 -9.25
C LEU A 104 -17.88 -14.26 -8.72
N ASP A 105 -17.92 -14.62 -7.43
CA ASP A 105 -19.12 -15.09 -6.73
C ASP A 105 -20.30 -14.10 -6.93
N PRO A 106 -21.46 -14.56 -7.46
CA PRO A 106 -22.65 -13.74 -7.60
C PRO A 106 -23.09 -13.03 -6.30
N LYS A 107 -22.92 -13.65 -5.14
CA LYS A 107 -23.26 -13.03 -3.84
C LYS A 107 -22.36 -11.84 -3.53
N ARG A 108 -21.06 -11.97 -3.84
CA ARG A 108 -20.10 -10.87 -3.68
C ARG A 108 -20.44 -9.70 -4.59
N LYS A 109 -20.82 -9.96 -5.85
CA LYS A 109 -21.28 -8.90 -6.78
C LYS A 109 -22.54 -8.20 -6.28
N ALA A 110 -23.51 -8.95 -5.76
CA ALA A 110 -24.72 -8.38 -5.17
C ALA A 110 -24.38 -7.47 -3.98
N SER A 111 -23.50 -7.94 -3.09
CA SER A 111 -23.03 -7.17 -1.93
C SER A 111 -22.26 -5.91 -2.34
N SER A 112 -21.42 -5.98 -3.37
CA SER A 112 -20.71 -4.83 -3.94
C SER A 112 -21.68 -3.77 -4.48
N ARG A 113 -22.75 -4.17 -5.17
CA ARG A 113 -23.76 -3.22 -5.66
C ARG A 113 -24.53 -2.53 -4.53
N ILE A 114 -24.86 -3.27 -3.48
CA ILE A 114 -25.49 -2.70 -2.27
C ILE A 114 -24.54 -1.69 -1.63
N LEU A 115 -23.28 -2.06 -1.42
CA LEU A 115 -22.25 -1.17 -0.90
C LEU A 115 -22.16 0.13 -1.70
N MET A 116 -22.02 0.07 -3.04
CA MET A 116 -21.87 1.28 -3.85
C MET A 116 -23.13 2.15 -3.84
N SER A 117 -24.32 1.55 -3.74
CA SER A 117 -25.57 2.30 -3.58
C SER A 117 -25.64 3.02 -2.24
N GLU A 118 -25.28 2.34 -1.15
CA GLU A 118 -25.32 2.93 0.19
C GLU A 118 -24.19 3.98 0.38
N ALA A 119 -23.04 3.79 -0.29
CA ALA A 119 -21.97 4.79 -0.33
C ALA A 119 -22.46 6.08 -1.00
N ALA A 120 -23.19 5.96 -2.12
CA ALA A 120 -23.79 7.11 -2.80
C ALA A 120 -24.83 7.83 -1.91
N ASP A 121 -25.64 7.09 -1.14
CA ASP A 121 -26.57 7.68 -0.17
C ASP A 121 -25.84 8.47 0.94
N ALA A 122 -24.60 8.08 1.27
CA ALA A 122 -23.71 8.80 2.18
C ALA A 122 -22.93 9.96 1.52
N GLY A 123 -23.18 10.25 0.24
CA GLY A 123 -22.50 11.28 -0.54
C GLY A 123 -21.21 10.82 -1.23
N LEU A 124 -20.84 9.54 -1.14
CA LEU A 124 -19.63 8.99 -1.77
C LEU A 124 -20.00 8.30 -3.09
N VAL A 125 -20.37 9.10 -4.10
CA VAL A 125 -21.08 8.64 -5.31
C VAL A 125 -20.14 7.99 -6.33
N ASP A 126 -19.11 8.71 -6.76
CA ASP A 126 -18.03 8.21 -7.61
C ASP A 126 -16.69 8.78 -7.11
N GLY A 127 -15.60 8.50 -7.81
CA GLY A 127 -14.29 8.96 -7.37
C GLY A 127 -13.14 8.30 -8.08
N VAL A 128 -11.94 8.52 -7.56
CA VAL A 128 -10.72 7.86 -8.03
C VAL A 128 -10.08 7.03 -6.92
N GLY A 129 -9.57 5.86 -7.30
CA GLY A 129 -8.72 5.02 -6.46
C GLY A 129 -7.28 5.08 -6.96
N ILE A 130 -6.34 5.36 -6.06
CA ILE A 130 -4.92 5.54 -6.39
C ILE A 130 -4.10 4.57 -5.53
N PRO A 131 -3.66 3.42 -6.09
CA PRO A 131 -2.80 2.49 -5.38
C PRO A 131 -1.38 3.07 -5.25
N LEU A 132 -0.80 2.93 -4.06
CA LEU A 132 0.49 3.50 -3.69
C LEU A 132 1.36 2.41 -3.06
N PHE A 133 2.60 2.31 -3.55
CA PHE A 133 3.52 1.23 -3.15
C PHE A 133 4.71 1.81 -2.41
N THR A 134 5.19 1.09 -1.40
CA THR A 134 6.42 1.44 -0.69
C THR A 134 7.38 0.24 -0.65
N GLN A 135 8.60 0.49 -0.18
CA GLN A 135 9.63 -0.53 -0.04
C GLN A 135 9.16 -1.67 0.88
N GLY A 136 9.70 -2.88 0.66
CA GLY A 136 9.25 -4.08 1.37
C GLY A 136 7.85 -4.57 0.98
N GLY A 137 7.25 -4.05 -0.10
CA GLY A 137 5.95 -4.48 -0.61
C GLY A 137 4.76 -3.95 0.16
N GLY A 138 4.93 -2.84 0.90
CA GLY A 138 3.80 -2.15 1.50
C GLY A 138 2.88 -1.60 0.40
N LEU A 139 1.58 -1.79 0.60
CA LEU A 139 0.54 -1.35 -0.32
C LEU A 139 -0.45 -0.49 0.45
N SER A 140 -0.62 0.73 -0.02
CA SER A 140 -1.66 1.65 0.42
C SER A 140 -2.55 2.04 -0.75
N ALA A 141 -3.67 2.68 -0.46
CA ALA A 141 -4.42 3.38 -1.49
C ALA A 141 -5.05 4.64 -0.92
N VAL A 142 -5.23 5.62 -1.81
CA VAL A 142 -6.10 6.77 -1.58
C VAL A 142 -7.38 6.55 -2.38
N GLY A 143 -8.53 6.72 -1.73
CA GLY A 143 -9.80 6.97 -2.39
C GLY A 143 -10.13 8.46 -2.29
N LEU A 144 -10.31 9.14 -3.42
CA LEU A 144 -10.89 10.48 -3.47
C LEU A 144 -12.32 10.34 -3.99
N SER A 145 -13.30 10.86 -3.26
CA SER A 145 -14.72 10.77 -3.64
C SER A 145 -15.26 12.09 -4.16
N THR A 146 -16.30 12.01 -4.97
CA THR A 146 -17.14 13.13 -5.38
C THR A 146 -18.61 12.76 -5.17
N ASN A 147 -19.43 13.79 -5.00
CA ASN A 147 -20.89 13.67 -4.95
C ASN A 147 -21.51 13.69 -6.37
N ASP A 148 -20.69 13.91 -7.40
CA ASP A 148 -21.14 13.90 -8.80
C ASP A 148 -21.51 12.48 -9.25
N GLU A 149 -22.63 12.34 -9.96
CA GLU A 149 -23.14 11.05 -10.44
C GLU A 149 -22.29 10.42 -11.55
N GLU A 150 -21.56 11.24 -12.31
CA GLU A 150 -20.69 10.79 -13.39
C GLU A 150 -19.39 11.60 -13.37
N LEU A 151 -18.29 10.96 -13.00
CA LEU A 151 -16.97 11.59 -12.99
C LEU A 151 -16.31 11.51 -14.38
N ASP A 152 -16.41 12.60 -15.14
CA ASP A 152 -15.57 12.81 -16.33
C ASP A 152 -14.27 13.52 -15.93
N ILE A 153 -13.23 12.71 -15.65
CA ILE A 153 -11.92 13.22 -15.25
C ILE A 153 -10.93 13.20 -16.42
N PRO A 154 -10.41 14.38 -16.84
CA PRO A 154 -9.35 14.43 -17.84
C PRO A 154 -8.09 13.67 -17.40
N PRO A 155 -7.35 13.01 -18.31
CA PRO A 155 -6.12 12.29 -17.98
C PRO A 155 -5.07 13.14 -17.26
N GLU A 156 -4.97 14.43 -17.62
CA GLU A 156 -4.10 15.40 -16.94
C GLU A 156 -4.50 15.57 -15.47
N THR A 157 -5.78 15.76 -15.18
CA THR A 157 -6.32 15.89 -13.82
C THR A 157 -6.03 14.63 -13.01
N LEU A 158 -6.26 13.44 -13.60
CA LEU A 158 -5.97 12.17 -12.94
C LEU A 158 -4.46 12.01 -12.63
N ALA A 159 -3.59 12.47 -13.53
CA ALA A 159 -2.15 12.47 -13.30
C ALA A 159 -1.75 13.44 -12.18
N GLU A 160 -2.32 14.66 -12.15
CA GLU A 160 -2.03 15.65 -11.11
C GLU A 160 -2.45 15.17 -9.71
N VAL A 161 -3.66 14.62 -9.56
CA VAL A 161 -4.10 14.07 -8.26
C VAL A 161 -3.31 12.81 -7.85
N SER A 162 -2.82 12.04 -8.83
CA SER A 162 -1.90 10.92 -8.55
C SER A 162 -0.55 11.40 -8.03
N LEU A 163 -0.02 12.51 -8.55
CA LEU A 163 1.20 13.12 -8.04
C LEU A 163 1.00 13.66 -6.61
N LEU A 164 -0.13 14.32 -6.36
CA LEU A 164 -0.50 14.78 -5.01
C LEU A 164 -0.62 13.60 -4.03
N ALA A 165 -1.29 12.52 -4.41
CA ALA A 165 -1.42 11.32 -3.59
C ALA A 165 -0.06 10.67 -3.30
N GLY A 166 0.85 10.65 -4.29
CA GLY A 166 2.22 10.18 -4.11
C GLY A 166 3.02 11.02 -3.10
N ALA A 167 2.98 12.35 -3.25
CA ALA A 167 3.64 13.28 -2.33
C ALA A 167 3.06 13.19 -0.91
N PHE A 168 1.72 13.10 -0.80
CA PHE A 168 1.01 12.87 0.45
C PHE A 168 1.49 11.57 1.10
N HIS A 169 1.49 10.46 0.37
CA HIS A 169 1.86 9.14 0.88
C HIS A 169 3.30 9.09 1.39
N GLU A 170 4.26 9.64 0.62
CA GLU A 170 5.65 9.71 1.04
C GLU A 170 5.80 10.51 2.33
N ARG A 171 5.24 11.73 2.35
CA ARG A 171 5.37 12.62 3.50
C ARG A 171 4.65 12.07 4.73
N PHE A 172 3.43 11.57 4.58
CA PHE A 172 2.62 11.00 5.65
C PHE A 172 3.34 9.82 6.32
N LEU A 173 3.86 8.87 5.52
CA LEU A 173 4.60 7.72 6.06
C LEU A 173 5.94 8.09 6.70
N SER A 174 6.55 9.23 6.33
CA SER A 174 7.83 9.67 6.93
C SER A 174 7.73 9.96 8.44
N PHE A 175 6.51 10.26 8.94
CA PHE A 175 6.24 10.42 10.37
C PHE A 175 6.18 9.09 11.13
N PHE A 176 6.08 7.97 10.43
CA PHE A 176 6.00 6.63 10.99
C PHE A 176 7.25 5.83 10.67
N ASN A 177 8.42 6.37 11.03
CA ASN A 177 9.66 5.62 10.96
C ASN A 177 9.90 4.88 12.26
N ARG A 178 9.91 3.55 12.20
CA ARG A 178 10.35 2.73 13.32
C ARG A 178 11.87 2.75 13.37
N GLU A 179 12.46 3.19 14.48
CA GLU A 179 13.89 2.92 14.74
C GLU A 179 14.13 1.41 14.60
N GLN A 180 15.21 1.05 13.88
CA GLN A 180 15.49 -0.29 13.33
C GLN A 180 14.65 -1.42 13.96
N PRO A 181 13.62 -1.93 13.26
CA PRO A 181 12.58 -2.77 13.87
C PRO A 181 13.13 -4.06 14.51
N VAL A 182 14.32 -4.50 14.09
CA VAL A 182 15.01 -5.67 14.63
C VAL A 182 16.53 -5.44 14.60
N HIS A 183 17.20 -5.64 15.74
CA HIS A 183 18.67 -5.64 15.79
C HIS A 183 19.26 -6.90 15.15
N ILE A 184 19.76 -6.75 13.94
CA ILE A 184 20.36 -7.83 13.14
C ILE A 184 21.84 -7.54 12.86
N THR A 185 22.66 -8.59 12.84
CA THR A 185 24.10 -8.49 12.53
C THR A 185 24.34 -8.57 11.03
N SER A 186 25.46 -8.04 10.54
CA SER A 186 25.84 -8.15 9.13
C SER A 186 25.91 -9.60 8.64
N ARG A 187 26.33 -10.54 9.50
CA ARG A 187 26.35 -11.98 9.15
C ARG A 187 24.97 -12.61 9.04
N GLU A 188 24.02 -12.18 9.85
CA GLU A 188 22.63 -12.63 9.72
C GLU A 188 21.98 -12.03 8.47
N ILE A 189 22.32 -10.78 8.11
CA ILE A 189 21.94 -10.17 6.83
C ILE A 189 22.51 -10.98 5.66
N ASP A 190 23.80 -11.31 5.67
CA ASP A 190 24.45 -12.14 4.62
C ASP A 190 23.68 -13.46 4.39
N VAL A 191 23.32 -14.16 5.48
CA VAL A 191 22.56 -15.43 5.43
C VAL A 191 21.16 -15.21 4.83
N LEU A 192 20.46 -14.15 5.26
CA LEU A 192 19.13 -13.83 4.74
C LEU A 192 19.17 -13.41 3.26
N SER A 193 20.18 -12.65 2.84
CA SER A 193 20.36 -12.22 1.45
C SER A 193 20.54 -13.42 0.52
N TRP A 194 21.44 -14.35 0.87
CA TRP A 194 21.60 -15.56 0.06
C TRP A 194 20.38 -16.50 0.13
N SER A 195 19.68 -16.51 1.27
CA SER A 195 18.40 -17.23 1.35
C SER A 195 17.33 -16.62 0.45
N ALA A 196 17.31 -15.29 0.26
CA ALA A 196 16.39 -14.62 -0.66
C ALA A 196 16.67 -14.99 -2.12
N GLU A 197 17.93 -15.27 -2.46
CA GLU A 197 18.37 -15.80 -3.75
C GLU A 197 18.17 -17.34 -3.88
N GLY A 198 17.49 -17.97 -2.93
CA GLY A 198 17.15 -19.39 -2.97
C GLY A 198 18.29 -20.36 -2.61
N LYS A 199 19.40 -19.88 -2.02
CA LYS A 199 20.54 -20.73 -1.65
C LYS A 199 20.24 -21.62 -0.45
N THR A 200 20.75 -22.85 -0.50
CA THR A 200 20.75 -23.82 0.60
C THR A 200 21.81 -23.49 1.65
N ASP A 201 21.70 -24.03 2.88
CA ASP A 201 22.71 -23.77 3.94
C ASP A 201 24.12 -24.17 3.52
N SER A 202 24.26 -25.22 2.71
CA SER A 202 25.56 -25.68 2.20
C SER A 202 26.16 -24.69 1.21
N GLU A 203 25.35 -24.17 0.29
CA GLU A 203 25.78 -23.13 -0.66
C GLU A 203 26.10 -21.82 0.07
N ILE A 204 25.27 -21.41 1.04
CA ILE A 204 25.53 -20.22 1.87
C ILE A 204 26.84 -20.38 2.63
N ALA A 205 27.08 -21.54 3.24
CA ALA A 205 28.32 -21.83 3.95
C ALA A 205 29.54 -21.70 3.02
N GLN A 206 29.45 -22.24 1.81
CA GLN A 206 30.49 -22.11 0.79
C GLN A 206 30.72 -20.65 0.37
N LEU A 207 29.64 -19.91 0.07
CA LEU A 207 29.70 -18.50 -0.36
C LEU A 207 30.28 -17.58 0.73
N LEU A 208 30.00 -17.87 1.99
CA LEU A 208 30.47 -17.07 3.13
C LEU A 208 31.81 -17.56 3.72
N GLY A 209 32.35 -18.68 3.24
CA GLY A 209 33.60 -19.26 3.76
C GLY A 209 33.50 -19.75 5.21
N VAL A 210 32.35 -20.30 5.61
CA VAL A 210 32.08 -20.80 6.97
C VAL A 210 31.53 -22.23 6.94
N SER A 211 31.33 -22.85 8.11
CA SER A 211 30.70 -24.18 8.19
C SER A 211 29.18 -24.09 8.06
N VAL A 212 28.54 -25.18 7.61
CA VAL A 212 27.06 -25.32 7.61
C VAL A 212 26.49 -25.15 9.03
N ALA A 213 27.22 -25.61 10.05
CA ALA A 213 26.82 -25.43 11.44
C ALA A 213 26.80 -23.94 11.85
N THR A 214 27.75 -23.15 11.36
CA THR A 214 27.79 -21.69 11.57
C THR A 214 26.58 -21.01 10.92
N VAL A 215 26.21 -21.39 9.69
CA VAL A 215 24.99 -20.88 9.04
C VAL A 215 23.74 -21.22 9.86
N ARG A 216 23.62 -22.47 10.35
CA ARG A 216 22.50 -22.89 11.21
C ARG A 216 22.45 -22.14 12.53
N PHE A 217 23.60 -21.78 13.10
CA PHE A 217 23.67 -20.92 14.29
C PHE A 217 23.08 -19.53 14.02
N HIS A 218 23.44 -18.90 12.90
CA HIS A 218 22.84 -17.63 12.49
C HIS A 218 21.32 -17.75 12.27
N TRP A 219 20.85 -18.83 11.64
CA TRP A 219 19.41 -19.10 11.51
C TRP A 219 18.69 -19.17 12.86
N GLY A 220 19.26 -19.84 13.86
CA GLY A 220 18.69 -19.90 15.20
C GLY A 220 18.51 -18.52 15.84
N ASN A 221 19.44 -17.60 15.59
CA ASN A 221 19.32 -16.22 16.05
C ASN A 221 18.28 -15.43 15.26
N ILE A 222 18.27 -15.58 13.93
CA ILE A 222 17.29 -14.95 13.04
C ILE A 222 15.87 -15.35 13.44
N PHE A 223 15.59 -16.65 13.64
CA PHE A 223 14.26 -17.12 14.02
C PHE A 223 13.77 -16.50 15.32
N ARG A 224 14.65 -16.38 16.32
CA ARG A 224 14.33 -15.73 17.60
C ARG A 224 14.05 -14.23 17.41
N LYS A 225 14.92 -13.54 16.70
CA LYS A 225 14.85 -12.08 16.47
C LYS A 225 13.61 -11.68 15.66
N PHE A 226 13.23 -12.50 14.67
CA PHE A 226 12.15 -12.22 13.74
C PHE A 226 10.82 -12.84 14.18
N ASN A 227 10.83 -13.63 15.26
CA ASN A 227 9.73 -14.52 15.63
C ASN A 227 9.24 -15.34 14.42
N ALA A 228 10.16 -16.01 13.74
CA ALA A 228 9.88 -16.69 12.47
C ALA A 228 9.84 -18.20 12.65
N ALA A 229 8.84 -18.84 12.04
CA ALA A 229 8.63 -20.29 12.17
C ALA A 229 9.61 -21.13 11.33
N ASN A 230 10.15 -20.56 10.26
CA ASN A 230 11.08 -21.23 9.34
C ASN A 230 11.84 -20.20 8.48
N LYS A 231 12.76 -20.68 7.65
CA LYS A 231 13.58 -19.86 6.76
C LYS A 231 12.76 -19.01 5.79
N VAL A 232 11.74 -19.61 5.16
CA VAL A 232 10.86 -18.89 4.22
C VAL A 232 10.17 -17.72 4.91
N ASN A 233 9.60 -17.94 6.09
CA ASN A 233 8.97 -16.88 6.87
C ASN A 233 9.97 -15.81 7.33
N ALA A 234 11.16 -16.19 7.76
CA ALA A 234 12.22 -15.26 8.16
C ALA A 234 12.70 -14.40 6.98
N THR A 235 12.96 -15.01 5.84
CA THR A 235 13.39 -14.33 4.60
C THR A 235 12.31 -13.39 4.08
N ALA A 236 11.04 -13.81 4.05
CA ALA A 236 9.92 -12.95 3.67
C ALA A 236 9.78 -11.75 4.62
N LYS A 237 9.94 -11.94 5.93
CA LYS A 237 9.95 -10.84 6.91
C LYS A 237 11.13 -9.90 6.69
N ALA A 238 12.33 -10.41 6.38
CA ALA A 238 13.51 -9.59 6.11
C ALA A 238 13.32 -8.69 4.89
N ILE A 239 12.71 -9.21 3.82
CA ILE A 239 12.34 -8.42 2.63
C ILE A 239 11.31 -7.35 3.00
N ARG A 240 10.23 -7.71 3.72
CA ARG A 240 9.18 -6.76 4.13
C ARG A 240 9.64 -5.69 5.13
N LEU A 241 10.67 -5.99 5.91
CA LEU A 241 11.35 -5.03 6.79
C LEU A 241 12.44 -4.23 6.06
N ASN A 242 12.63 -4.48 4.75
CA ASN A 242 13.62 -3.81 3.92
C ASN A 242 15.07 -4.00 4.42
N LEU A 243 15.34 -5.11 5.12
CA LEU A 243 16.66 -5.47 5.64
C LEU A 243 17.52 -6.19 4.60
N VAL A 244 16.87 -6.82 3.63
CA VAL A 244 17.50 -7.45 2.47
C VAL A 244 16.74 -7.05 1.22
N SER A 245 17.49 -6.86 0.14
CA SER A 245 16.93 -6.64 -1.19
C SER A 245 17.17 -7.88 -2.04
N VAL A 246 16.20 -8.25 -2.88
CA VAL A 246 16.40 -9.25 -3.93
C VAL A 246 17.24 -8.58 -5.01
N SER A 247 18.34 -9.21 -5.43
CA SER A 247 19.38 -8.66 -6.33
C SER A 247 18.88 -7.56 -7.28
N LEU A 248 19.18 -6.31 -6.91
CA LEU A 248 18.91 -5.16 -7.76
C LEU A 248 20.03 -5.07 -8.80
N LEU A 249 19.66 -5.30 -10.06
CA LEU A 249 20.43 -5.12 -11.30
C LEU A 249 21.31 -6.32 -11.72
N GLY A 250 20.78 -7.12 -12.64
CA GLY A 250 21.55 -7.67 -13.75
C GLY A 250 21.39 -6.75 -14.97
N VAL A 251 22.41 -6.64 -15.82
CA VAL A 251 22.26 -5.97 -17.13
C VAL A 251 21.22 -6.77 -17.92
N PRO A 252 20.05 -6.21 -18.26
CA PRO A 252 19.06 -6.94 -19.02
C PRO A 252 19.67 -7.35 -20.36
N GLU A 253 19.49 -8.61 -20.79
CA GLU A 253 20.02 -9.07 -22.08
C GLU A 253 19.51 -8.26 -23.26
N ILE A 254 18.36 -7.58 -23.12
CA ILE A 254 17.78 -6.68 -24.12
C ILE A 254 18.64 -5.43 -24.43
N TRP A 255 19.71 -5.19 -23.67
CA TRP A 255 20.67 -4.09 -23.88
C TRP A 255 22.08 -4.58 -24.27
N LYS A 256 22.24 -5.87 -24.64
CA LYS A 256 23.46 -6.44 -25.23
C LYS A 256 23.27 -6.67 -26.72
#